data_AF-A0A6I8US65-F1
#
_entry.id   AF-A0A6I8US65-F1
#
_cell.length_a   1.000
_cell.length_b   1.000
_cell.length_c   1.000
_cell.angle_alpha   90.00
_cell.angle_beta   90.00
_cell.angle_gamma   90.00
#
_symmetry.space_group_name_H-M   'P 1'
#
loop_
_entity.id
_entity.type
_entity.pdbx_description
1 polymer ?
#
loop_
_entity_poly.entity_id
_entity_poly.type
_entity_poly.pdbx_seq_one_letter_code
_entity_poly.pdbx_strand_id
1 'polypeptide(L)'
;MADEGEGGKEGEKKILHVYPLVKHSDMNEEMRTEAIELSITACEKYSSNYEQAAKIIKETMDKKFGIYWHVVVGEGFGFEVSYETENILYLFFAGNLAIVLWKCS
;
A
#
# COMPACT_ATOMS: atom_id res chain seq x y z
N MET A 1 -13.26 24.05 -37.32
CA MET A 1 -12.64 24.94 -36.31
C MET A 1 -13.22 24.49 -34.98
N ALA A 2 -12.61 23.47 -34.37
CA ALA A 2 -11.60 23.62 -33.29
C ALA A 2 -12.30 24.24 -32.06
N ASP A 3 -12.87 23.41 -31.19
CA ASP A 3 -12.22 22.82 -30.00
C ASP A 3 -11.77 23.92 -29.02
N GLU A 4 -12.34 23.92 -27.81
CA GLU A 4 -11.57 23.61 -26.60
C GLU A 4 -12.53 23.69 -25.39
N GLY A 5 -12.73 22.53 -24.75
CA GLY A 5 -13.33 22.45 -23.43
C GLY A 5 -12.32 22.89 -22.39
N GLU A 6 -12.64 23.91 -21.61
CA GLU A 6 -11.82 24.29 -20.46
C GLU A 6 -12.13 23.37 -19.27
N GLY A 7 -11.24 22.41 -19.10
CA GLY A 7 -11.08 21.61 -17.89
C GLY A 7 -10.89 22.51 -16.67
N GLY A 8 -11.85 22.43 -15.76
CA GLY A 8 -11.68 22.91 -14.39
C GLY A 8 -10.56 22.10 -13.74
N LYS A 9 -9.41 22.75 -13.56
CA LYS A 9 -8.25 22.25 -12.81
C LYS A 9 -8.71 21.71 -11.46
N GLU A 10 -8.77 20.39 -11.32
CA GLU A 10 -8.76 19.72 -10.02
C GLU A 10 -7.43 20.11 -9.38
N GLY A 11 -7.49 21.11 -8.50
CA GLY A 11 -6.37 21.50 -7.68
C GLY A 11 -5.89 20.26 -6.94
N GLU A 12 -4.69 19.82 -7.27
CA GLU A 12 -3.87 18.90 -6.49
C GLU A 12 -3.75 19.48 -5.08
N LYS A 13 -4.77 19.23 -4.25
CA LYS A 13 -4.56 19.15 -2.82
C LYS A 13 -3.70 17.91 -2.68
N LYS A 14 -2.37 18.10 -2.71
CA LYS A 14 -1.41 17.20 -2.08
C LYS A 14 -1.77 17.19 -0.61
N ILE A 15 -2.84 16.46 -0.29
CA ILE A 15 -3.15 16.11 1.06
C ILE A 15 -2.01 15.16 1.41
N LEU A 16 -0.98 15.71 2.05
CA LEU A 16 0.04 14.96 2.78
C LEU A 16 -0.70 14.26 3.92
N HIS A 17 -1.48 13.23 3.58
CA HIS A 17 -1.97 12.28 4.54
C HIS A 17 -0.74 11.50 4.98
N VAL A 18 -0.15 11.97 6.09
CA VAL A 18 0.76 11.19 6.93
C VAL A 18 0.03 9.95 7.49
N TYR A 19 -1.30 9.90 7.35
CA TYR A 19 -2.15 8.80 7.77
C TYR A 19 -2.24 7.70 6.70
N PRO A 20 -2.07 6.43 7.08
CA PRO A 20 -2.32 5.30 6.19
C PRO A 20 -3.80 5.27 5.80
N LEU A 21 -4.08 5.39 4.51
CA LEU A 21 -5.43 5.33 3.96
C LEU A 21 -5.68 3.94 3.37
N VAL A 22 -6.38 3.10 4.12
CA VAL A 22 -6.77 1.76 3.66
C VAL A 22 -7.82 1.90 2.57
N LYS A 23 -7.52 1.40 1.37
CA LYS A 23 -8.47 1.37 0.25
C LYS A 23 -9.27 0.09 0.21
N HIS A 24 -8.58 -1.02 0.46
CA HIS A 24 -9.18 -2.34 0.47
C HIS A 24 -8.44 -3.21 1.49
N SER A 25 -9.17 -3.95 2.29
CA SER A 25 -8.61 -4.89 3.26
C SER A 25 -9.61 -6.00 3.44
N ASP A 26 -9.17 -7.24 3.25
CA ASP A 26 -9.97 -8.44 3.50
C ASP A 26 -9.44 -9.21 4.73
N MET A 27 -8.38 -8.71 5.37
CA MET A 27 -7.77 -9.30 6.56
C MET A 27 -8.59 -9.11 7.84
N ASN A 28 -8.43 -10.05 8.79
CA ASN A 28 -8.86 -9.89 10.19
C ASN A 28 -8.41 -8.54 10.78
N GLU A 29 -9.23 -7.96 11.66
CA GLU A 29 -9.01 -6.62 12.22
C GLU A 29 -7.67 -6.48 12.98
N GLU A 30 -7.27 -7.52 13.70
CA GLU A 30 -5.97 -7.59 14.38
C GLU A 30 -4.80 -7.61 13.39
N MET A 31 -4.86 -8.50 12.39
CA MET A 31 -3.81 -8.63 11.36
C MET A 31 -3.72 -7.37 10.50
N ARG A 32 -4.86 -6.79 10.13
CA ARG A 32 -4.95 -5.52 9.40
C ARG A 32 -4.27 -4.40 10.18
N THR A 33 -4.53 -4.28 11.48
CA THR A 33 -3.94 -3.22 12.30
C THR A 33 -2.42 -3.36 12.37
N GLU A 34 -1.94 -4.58 12.64
CA GLU A 34 -0.49 -4.84 12.64
C GLU A 34 0.15 -4.57 11.28
N ALA A 35 -0.52 -4.93 10.18
CA ALA A 35 -0.04 -4.71 8.83
C ALA A 35 0.07 -3.22 8.47
N ILE A 36 -0.90 -2.42 8.91
CA ILE A 36 -0.88 -0.97 8.76
C ILE A 36 0.27 -0.37 9.56
N GLU A 37 0.43 -0.74 10.84
CA GLU A 37 1.53 -0.25 11.68
C GLU A 37 2.91 -0.64 11.11
N LEU A 38 3.05 -1.86 10.60
CA LEU A 38 4.26 -2.33 9.93
C LEU A 38 4.58 -1.51 8.68
N SER A 39 3.55 -1.26 7.88
CA SER A 39 3.67 -0.48 6.64
C SER A 39 4.11 0.96 6.93
N ILE A 40 3.53 1.60 7.94
CA ILE A 40 3.94 2.94 8.40
C ILE A 40 5.39 2.91 8.88
N THR A 41 5.72 2.01 9.81
CA THR A 41 7.06 1.93 10.41
C THR A 41 8.14 1.70 9.36
N ALA A 42 7.87 0.83 8.38
CA ALA A 42 8.79 0.58 7.27
C ALA A 42 8.95 1.80 6.36
N CYS A 43 7.86 2.51 6.06
CA CYS A 43 7.89 3.70 5.22
C CYS A 43 8.53 4.91 5.92
N GLU A 44 8.38 5.06 7.24
CA GLU A 44 9.11 6.06 8.03
C GLU A 44 10.60 5.75 8.11
N LYS A 45 10.95 4.46 8.28
CA LYS A 45 12.36 4.04 8.39
C LYS A 45 13.10 4.09 7.05
N TYR A 46 12.41 3.80 5.95
CA TYR A 46 12.99 3.68 4.61
C TYR A 46 12.27 4.55 3.57
N SER A 47 12.01 5.82 3.89
CA SER A 47 11.27 6.73 3.00
C SER A 47 11.97 6.98 1.66
N SER A 48 13.29 6.83 1.60
CA SER A 48 14.09 6.98 0.37
C SER A 48 14.33 5.67 -0.38
N ASN A 49 14.11 4.51 0.25
CA ASN A 49 14.43 3.19 -0.29
C ASN A 49 13.20 2.27 -0.23
N TYR A 50 12.34 2.35 -1.25
CA TYR A 50 11.12 1.53 -1.33
C TYR A 50 11.40 0.02 -1.35
N GLU A 51 12.51 -0.40 -1.94
CA GLU A 51 12.92 -1.82 -1.96
C GLU A 51 13.16 -2.36 -0.54
N GLN A 52 13.86 -1.59 0.30
CA GLN A 52 14.13 -1.99 1.69
C GLN A 52 12.84 -1.96 2.53
N ALA A 53 11.97 -0.99 2.30
CA ALA A 53 10.65 -0.93 2.95
C ALA A 53 9.82 -2.17 2.61
N ALA A 54 9.69 -2.53 1.32
CA ALA A 54 8.96 -3.71 0.90
C ALA A 54 9.55 -4.99 1.50
N LYS A 55 10.88 -5.11 1.52
CA LYS A 55 11.59 -6.26 2.07
C LYS A 55 11.33 -6.45 3.56
N ILE A 56 11.42 -5.37 4.36
CA ILE A 56 11.22 -5.50 5.82
C ILE A 56 9.77 -5.81 6.18
N ILE A 57 8.80 -5.25 5.43
CA ILE A 57 7.38 -5.57 5.65
C ILE A 57 7.14 -7.05 5.32
N LYS A 58 7.64 -7.52 4.17
CA LYS A 58 7.56 -8.92 3.76
C LYS A 58 8.18 -9.85 4.81
N GLU A 59 9.43 -9.61 5.20
CA GLU A 59 10.14 -10.47 6.17
C GLU A 59 9.43 -10.52 7.53
N THR A 60 8.80 -9.43 7.94
CA THR A 60 8.07 -9.41 9.21
C THR A 60 6.74 -10.13 9.11
N MET A 61 6.04 -9.99 7.98
CA MET A 61 4.81 -10.73 7.68
C MET A 61 5.05 -12.23 7.58
N ASP A 62 6.07 -12.65 6.83
CA ASP A 62 6.46 -14.07 6.70
C ASP A 62 6.78 -14.70 8.07
N LYS A 63 7.39 -13.94 9.00
CA LYS A 63 7.71 -14.42 10.35
C LYS A 63 6.49 -14.54 11.25
N LYS A 64 5.52 -13.63 11.16
CA LYS A 64 4.33 -13.59 12.03
C LYS A 64 3.21 -14.50 11.53
N PHE A 65 2.92 -14.44 10.23
CA PHE A 65 1.73 -15.04 9.62
C PHE A 65 2.06 -16.20 8.66
N GLY A 66 3.35 -16.59 8.60
CA GLY A 66 3.85 -17.67 7.75
C GLY A 66 4.17 -17.23 6.33
N ILE A 67 4.96 -18.02 5.62
CA ILE A 67 5.23 -17.84 4.18
C ILE A 67 3.96 -18.13 3.35
N TYR A 68 3.75 -17.65 2.12
CA TYR A 68 4.54 -16.77 1.27
C TYR A 68 3.83 -15.42 1.09
N TRP A 69 4.33 -14.35 1.71
CA TRP A 69 3.79 -13.01 1.51
C TRP A 69 4.43 -12.30 0.32
N HIS A 70 3.60 -11.55 -0.39
CA HIS A 70 4.02 -10.65 -1.44
C HIS A 70 3.69 -9.22 -1.05
N VAL A 71 4.66 -8.33 -1.27
CA VAL A 71 4.56 -6.91 -0.92
C VAL A 71 5.04 -6.10 -2.10
N VAL A 72 4.28 -5.09 -2.47
CA VAL A 72 4.66 -4.10 -3.48
C VAL A 72 4.45 -2.71 -2.90
N VAL A 73 5.46 -1.87 -3.04
CA VAL A 73 5.47 -0.48 -2.60
C VAL A 73 5.89 0.40 -3.78
N GLY A 74 5.13 1.45 -4.06
CA GLY A 74 5.45 2.37 -5.15
C GLY A 74 4.46 3.50 -5.28
N GLU A 75 4.84 4.57 -5.99
CA GLU A 75 4.01 5.78 -6.12
C GLU A 75 2.85 5.62 -7.13
N GLY A 76 2.90 4.59 -7.98
CA GLY A 76 1.85 4.30 -8.94
C GLY A 76 2.07 2.94 -9.60
N PHE A 77 1.16 2.00 -9.34
CA PHE A 77 1.14 0.69 -9.97
C PHE A 77 -0.28 0.16 -10.06
N GLY A 78 -0.55 -0.60 -11.12
CA GLY A 78 -1.74 -1.45 -11.22
C GLY A 78 -1.33 -2.90 -10.94
N PHE A 79 -2.14 -3.61 -10.17
CA PHE A 79 -1.92 -5.03 -9.90
C PHE A 79 -3.25 -5.77 -10.08
N GLU A 80 -3.18 -6.93 -10.71
CA GLU A 80 -4.27 -7.90 -10.76
C GLU A 80 -3.66 -9.21 -10.29
N VAL A 81 -4.05 -9.63 -9.08
CA VAL A 81 -3.49 -10.82 -8.45
C VAL A 81 -4.63 -11.70 -7.95
N SER A 82 -4.48 -13.00 -8.13
CA SER A 82 -5.32 -13.99 -7.47
C SER A 82 -4.74 -14.24 -6.08
N TYR A 83 -5.47 -13.86 -5.05
CA TYR A 83 -5.06 -13.98 -3.65
C TYR A 83 -5.96 -14.98 -2.91
N GLU A 84 -5.43 -15.56 -1.84
CA GLU A 84 -6.25 -16.35 -0.91
C GLU A 84 -7.25 -15.43 -0.22
N THR A 85 -8.52 -15.84 -0.15
CA THR A 85 -9.58 -15.09 0.55
C THR A 85 -9.10 -14.65 1.93
N GLU A 86 -9.49 -13.45 2.32
CA GLU A 86 -9.17 -12.84 3.62
C GLU A 86 -7.68 -12.46 3.85
N ASN A 87 -6.81 -12.49 2.83
CA ASN A 87 -5.38 -12.21 2.99
C ASN A 87 -4.83 -11.16 2.02
N ILE A 88 -5.57 -10.06 1.83
CA ILE A 88 -5.13 -8.89 1.05
C ILE A 88 -5.29 -7.59 1.83
N LEU A 89 -4.31 -6.71 1.68
CA LEU A 89 -4.32 -5.35 2.19
C LEU A 89 -3.78 -4.39 1.14
N TYR A 90 -4.55 -3.35 0.85
CA TYR A 90 -4.17 -2.26 -0.02
C TYR A 90 -4.38 -0.92 0.69
N LEU A 91 -3.29 -0.17 0.85
CA LEU A 91 -3.29 1.11 1.53
C LEU A 91 -2.41 2.13 0.82
N PHE A 92 -2.69 3.40 1.07
CA PHE A 92 -1.89 4.54 0.63
C PHE A 92 -1.23 5.20 1.82
N PHE A 93 0.01 5.64 1.66
CA PHE A 93 0.81 6.34 2.65
C PHE A 93 1.42 7.61 2.04
N ALA A 94 1.64 8.63 2.88
CA ALA A 94 2.27 9.90 2.48
C ALA A 94 1.65 10.56 1.22
N GLY A 95 0.34 10.38 1.01
CA GLY A 95 -0.43 10.93 -0.12
C GLY A 95 -0.24 10.21 -1.47
N ASN A 96 0.99 9.78 -1.79
CA ASN A 96 1.31 9.24 -3.12
C ASN A 96 1.82 7.80 -3.11
N LEU A 97 2.22 7.26 -1.96
CA LEU A 97 2.85 5.95 -1.89
C LEU A 97 1.79 4.86 -1.71
N ALA A 98 1.56 4.05 -2.73
CA ALA A 98 0.72 2.87 -2.62
C ALA A 98 1.53 1.70 -2.04
N ILE A 99 0.90 0.94 -1.15
CA ILE A 99 1.43 -0.28 -0.57
C ILE A 99 0.34 -1.34 -0.70
N VAL A 100 0.70 -2.47 -1.32
CA VAL A 100 -0.16 -3.64 -1.37
C VAL A 100 0.58 -4.82 -0.76
N LEU A 101 -0.16 -5.60 0.01
CA LEU A 101 0.25 -6.86 0.61
C LEU A 101 -0.79 -7.91 0.27
N TRP A 102 -0.34 -9.06 -0.19
CA TRP A 102 -1.23 -10.20 -0.37
C TRP A 102 -0.50 -11.50 -0.11
N LYS A 103 -1.27 -12.52 0.22
CA LYS A 103 -0.80 -13.89 0.33
C LYS A 103 -1.34 -14.71 -0.83
N CYS A 104 -0.45 -15.46 -1.49
CA CYS A 104 -0.84 -16.50 -2.44
C CYS A 104 -0.79 -17.85 -1.73
N SER A 105 -1.84 -18.64 -1.90
CA SER A 105 -1.87 -20.06 -1.52
C SER A 105 -1.25 -20.94 -2.61
#